data_AF-A0A662HH94-F1
#
_entry.id   AF-A0A662HH94-F1
#
_cell.length_a   1.000
_cell.length_b   1.000
_cell.length_c   1.000
_cell.angle_alpha   90.00
_cell.angle_beta   90.00
_cell.angle_gamma   90.00
#
_symmetry.space_group_name_H-M   'P 1'
#
loop_
_entity.id
_entity.type
_entity.pdbx_description
1 polymer ?
#
loop_
_entity_poly.entity_id
_entity_poly.type
_entity_poly.pdbx_seq_one_letter_code
_entity_poly.pdbx_strand_id
1 'polypeptide(L)' 'MRRENKAREIRRKCADWNFIEKQPEPIKTALKILIETGDIKLASIVSGLKVGLLDQYRRKAKIPIVLL' A
#
# COMPACT_ATOMS: atom_id res chain seq x y z
N MET A 1 -7.20 17.65 -4.01
CA MET A 1 -7.64 16.72 -5.09
C MET A 1 -6.56 16.39 -6.12
N ARG A 2 -6.03 17.35 -6.90
CA ARG A 2 -5.11 17.03 -8.02
C ARG A 2 -3.78 16.36 -7.60
N ARG A 3 -3.25 16.68 -6.41
CA ARG A 3 -2.01 16.10 -5.86
C ARG A 3 -2.22 14.66 -5.34
N GLU A 4 -3.26 14.45 -4.54
CA GLU A 4 -3.70 13.13 -4.05
C GLU A 4 -3.90 12.13 -5.18
N ASN A 5 -4.60 12.53 -6.25
CA ASN A 5 -4.82 11.66 -7.41
C ASN A 5 -3.50 11.26 -8.09
N LYS A 6 -2.57 12.20 -8.24
CA LYS A 6 -1.23 11.91 -8.79
C LYS A 6 -0.45 10.96 -7.89
N ALA A 7 -0.48 11.16 -6.57
CA ALA A 7 0.21 10.27 -5.63
C ALA A 7 -0.36 8.85 -5.67
N ARG A 8 -1.69 8.72 -5.76
CA ARG A 8 -2.36 7.43 -5.95
C ARG A 8 -1.94 6.77 -7.26
N GLU A 9 -1.95 7.50 -8.38
CA GLU A 9 -1.51 6.97 -9.67
C GLU A 9 -0.06 6.49 -9.64
N ILE A 10 0.83 7.24 -8.99
CA ILE A 10 2.24 6.85 -8.81
C ILE A 10 2.32 5.52 -8.04
N ARG A 11 1.63 5.40 -6.90
CA ARG A 11 1.59 4.15 -6.14
C ARG A 11 1.07 2.99 -6.98
N ARG A 12 -0.02 3.21 -7.72
CA ARG A 12 -0.65 2.19 -8.57
C ARG A 12 0.27 1.72 -9.70
N LYS A 13 1.00 2.63 -10.33
CA LYS A 13 1.93 2.33 -11.43
C LYS A 13 3.22 1.66 -10.94
N CYS A 14 3.72 2.04 -9.76
CA CYS A 14 4.95 1.46 -9.21
C CYS A 14 4.73 0.11 -8.52
N ALA A 15 3.53 -0.15 -8.02
CA ALA A 15 3.21 -1.36 -7.28
C ALA A 15 3.45 -2.64 -8.10
N ASP A 16 4.12 -3.61 -7.48
CA ASP A 16 4.26 -4.96 -8.02
C ASP A 16 2.97 -5.75 -7.76
N TRP A 17 2.01 -5.62 -8.69
CA TRP A 17 0.70 -6.29 -8.61
C TRP A 17 0.82 -7.81 -8.56
N ASN A 18 1.80 -8.40 -9.26
CA ASN A 18 2.02 -9.84 -9.23
C ASN A 18 2.45 -10.32 -7.85
N PHE A 19 3.30 -9.55 -7.16
CA PHE A 19 3.65 -9.84 -5.77
C PHE A 19 2.43 -9.68 -4.84
N ILE A 20 1.68 -8.57 -4.97
CA ILE A 20 0.52 -8.27 -4.12
C ILE A 20 -0.56 -9.34 -4.24
N GLU A 21 -0.91 -9.74 -5.47
CA GLU A 21 -1.99 -10.70 -5.72
C GLU A 21 -1.71 -12.10 -5.17
N LYS A 22 -0.42 -12.46 -5.01
CA LYS A 22 0.04 -13.73 -4.43
C LYS A 22 0.10 -13.73 -2.91
N GLN A 23 -0.05 -12.58 -2.24
CA GLN A 23 0.01 -12.54 -0.78
C GLN A 23 -1.27 -13.12 -0.15
N PRO A 24 -1.18 -13.79 1.01
CA PRO A 24 -2.35 -14.19 1.77
C PRO A 24 -3.07 -12.97 2.36
N GLU A 25 -4.34 -13.14 2.71
CA GLU A 25 -5.04 -12.17 3.54
C GLU A 25 -4.51 -12.19 4.98
N PRO A 26 -4.47 -11.06 5.69
CA PRO A 26 -4.97 -9.73 5.28
C PRO A 26 -3.92 -8.83 4.59
N ILE A 27 -2.73 -9.36 4.25
CA ILE A 27 -1.61 -8.60 3.68
C ILE A 27 -1.98 -8.03 2.31
N LYS A 28 -2.61 -8.86 1.47
CA LYS A 28 -3.08 -8.45 0.15
C LYS A 28 -4.04 -7.26 0.23
N THR A 29 -5.06 -7.35 1.09
CA THR A 29 -6.00 -6.24 1.32
C THR A 29 -5.30 -4.99 1.86
N ALA A 30 -4.40 -5.14 2.83
CA ALA A 30 -3.67 -4.01 3.41
C ALA A 30 -2.83 -3.25 2.37
N LEU A 31 -2.14 -3.96 1.48
CA LEU A 31 -1.36 -3.34 0.40
C LEU A 31 -2.25 -2.60 -0.60
N LYS A 32 -3.43 -3.15 -0.93
CA LYS A 32 -4.40 -2.47 -1.81
C LYS A 32 -4.94 -1.19 -1.17
N ILE A 33 -5.32 -1.23 0.10
CA ILE A 33 -5.76 -0.05 0.85
C ILE A 33 -4.65 1.01 0.82
N LEU A 34 -3.41 0.62 1.11
CA LEU A 34 -2.27 1.53 1.09
C LEU A 34 -2.03 2.18 -0.28
N ILE A 35 -2.27 1.47 -1.38
CA ILE A 35 -2.18 2.06 -2.73
C ILE A 35 -3.23 3.16 -2.91
N GLU A 36 -4.47 2.89 -2.51
CA GLU A 36 -5.59 3.81 -2.67
C GLU A 36 -5.50 5.04 -1.75
N THR A 37 -5.11 4.84 -0.49
CA THR A 37 -5.11 5.89 0.54
C THR A 37 -3.75 6.54 0.75
N GLY A 38 -2.65 5.82 0.53
CA GLY A 38 -1.31 6.27 0.91
C GLY A 38 -1.04 6.26 2.41
N ASP A 39 -2.02 5.89 3.24
CA ASP A 39 -1.93 5.91 4.70
C ASP A 39 -1.65 4.51 5.25
N ILE A 40 -0.41 4.31 5.70
CA ILE A 40 0.05 3.04 6.27
C ILE A 40 -0.56 2.74 7.64
N LYS A 41 -0.92 3.76 8.43
CA LYS A 41 -1.57 3.57 9.73
C LYS A 41 -3.01 3.14 9.52
N LEU A 42 -3.73 3.81 8.61
CA LEU A 42 -5.10 3.42 8.24
C LEU A 42 -5.13 1.99 7.69
N ALA A 43 -4.26 1.67 6.74
CA ALA A 43 -4.17 0.32 6.18
C ALA A 43 -3.86 -0.74 7.25
N SER A 44 -2.96 -0.43 8.19
CA SER A 44 -2.62 -1.27 9.34
C SER A 44 -3.82 -1.50 10.27
N ILE A 45 -4.55 -0.44 10.64
CA ILE A 45 -5.73 -0.53 11.51
C ILE A 45 -6.83 -1.36 10.86
N VAL A 46 -7.17 -1.08 9.59
CA VAL A 46 -8.25 -1.78 8.88
C VAL A 46 -7.93 -3.26 8.67
N SER A 47 -6.66 -3.61 8.45
CA SER A 47 -6.23 -4.99 8.20
C SER A 47 -5.82 -5.77 9.47
N GLY A 48 -5.77 -5.10 10.64
CA GLY A 48 -5.25 -5.69 11.87
C GLY A 48 -3.74 -6.03 11.83
N LEU A 49 -2.99 -5.58 10.81
CA LEU A 49 -1.56 -5.84 10.69
C LEU A 49 -0.75 -4.81 11.46
N LYS A 50 0.40 -5.21 12.01
CA LYS A 50 1.36 -4.25 12.58
C LYS A 50 1.95 -3.38 11.46
N VAL A 51 2.06 -2.06 11.69
CA VAL A 51 2.65 -1.09 10.74
C VAL A 51 4.02 -1.55 10.22
N GLY A 52 4.89 -2.06 11.09
CA GLY A 52 6.23 -2.53 10.69
C GLY A 52 6.19 -3.71 9.73
N LEU A 53 5.24 -4.64 9.92
CA LEU A 53 5.05 -5.76 9.00
C LEU A 53 4.54 -5.25 7.66
N LEU A 54 3.55 -4.35 7.67
CA LEU A 54 3.03 -3.75 6.44
C LEU A 54 4.11 -2.95 5.69
N ASP A 55 5.00 -2.22 6.37
CA ASP A 55 6.10 -1.49 5.72
C ASP A 55 7.09 -2.44 5.03
N GLN A 56 7.40 -3.60 5.63
CA GLN A 56 8.23 -4.61 4.98
C GLN A 56 7.58 -5.14 3.70
N TYR A 57 6.29 -5.47 3.74
CA TYR A 57 5.56 -5.95 2.56
C TYR A 57 5.40 -4.86 1.50
N ARG A 58 5.17 -3.61 1.91
CA ARG A 58 5.11 -2.45 1.02
C ARG A 58 6.39 -2.30 0.21
N ARG A 59 7.56 -2.44 0.85
CA ARG A 59 8.87 -2.37 0.19
C ARG A 59 9.05 -3.52 -0.81
N LYS A 60 8.68 -4.75 -0.44
CA LYS A 60 8.69 -5.91 -1.35
C LYS A 60 7.76 -5.71 -2.54
N ALA A 61 6.59 -5.11 -2.30
CA ALA A 61 5.61 -4.75 -3.32
C ALA A 61 5.96 -3.48 -4.10
N LYS A 62 7.12 -2.85 -3.87
CA LYS A 62 7.59 -1.63 -4.56
C LYS A 62 6.62 -0.44 -4.50
N ILE A 63 5.77 -0.37 -3.47
CA ILE A 63 4.83 0.74 -3.30
C ILE A 63 5.56 1.93 -2.64
N PRO A 64 5.75 3.07 -3.32
CA PRO A 64 6.42 4.22 -2.74
C PRO A 64 5.56 4.93 -1.67
N ILE A 65 6.21 5.51 -0.65
CA ILE A 65 5.58 6.52 0.21
C ILE A 65 5.75 7.86 -0.48
N VAL A 66 4.64 8.40 -0.98
CA VAL A 66 4.61 9.71 -1.62
C VAL A 66 4.19 10.73 -0.56
N LEU A 67 5.13 11.58 -0.15
CA LEU A 67 4.84 12.75 0.67
C LEU A 67 4.28 13.85 -0.26
N LEU A 68 3.14 14.42 0.09
CA LEU A 68 2.43 15.44 -0.69
C LEU A 68 2.44 16.82 -0.03
#